data_AF-A0A842XBU7-F1
#
_entry.id   AF-A0A842XBU7-F1
#
_cell.length_a   1.000
_cell.length_b   1.000
_cell.length_c   1.000
_cell.angle_alpha   90.00
_cell.angle_beta   90.00
_cell.angle_gamma   90.00
#
_symmetry.space_group_name_H-M   'P 1'
#
loop_
_entity.id
_entity.type
_entity.pdbx_description
1 polymer ?
#
loop_
_entity_poly.entity_id
_entity_poly.type
_entity_poly.pdbx_seq_one_letter_code
_entity_poly.pdbx_strand_id
1 'polypeptide(L)' 'MSREVREWLMLLQLFDQTTHEDRLDIDREIERRTGIYCDDAIRRRLISEQEFREIVATILNRKKRKRKEVILETESYVI' A
#
# COMPACT_ATOMS: atom_id res chain seq x y z
N MET A 1 5.77 10.33 -4.21
CA MET A 1 5.36 9.69 -2.95
C MET A 1 5.02 10.78 -1.97
N SER A 2 3.81 10.76 -1.40
CA SER A 2 3.34 11.74 -0.41
C SER A 2 4.29 11.80 0.81
N ARG A 3 4.50 13.01 1.34
CA ARG A 3 5.26 13.21 2.58
C ARG A 3 4.49 12.65 3.77
N GLU A 4 3.19 12.89 3.82
CA GLU A 4 2.32 12.44 4.91
C GLU A 4 2.25 10.91 4.98
N VAL A 5 2.16 10.23 3.84
CA VAL A 5 2.20 8.75 3.76
C VAL A 5 3.52 8.21 4.27
N ARG A 6 4.64 8.89 3.95
CA ARG A 6 5.95 8.52 4.50
C ARG A 6 5.95 8.58 6.02
N GLU A 7 5.47 9.68 6.58
CA GLU A 7 5.45 9.91 8.03
C GLU A 7 4.57 8.88 8.73
N TRP A 8 3.38 8.58 8.19
CA TRP A 8 2.50 7.53 8.73
C TRP A 8 3.12 6.14 8.66
N LEU A 9 3.76 5.78 7.54
CA LEU A 9 4.47 4.51 7.44
C LEU A 9 5.61 4.39 8.45
N MET A 10 6.31 5.49 8.75
CA MET A 10 7.35 5.51 9.78
C MET A 10 6.76 5.39 11.19
N LEU A 11 5.70 6.14 11.50
CA LEU A 11 5.01 6.09 12.80
C LEU A 11 4.46 4.69 13.09
N LEU A 12 3.96 4.01 12.07
CA LEU A 12 3.39 2.67 12.17
C LEU A 12 4.42 1.54 12.05
N GLN A 13 5.71 1.85 11.88
CA GLN A 13 6.77 0.87 11.65
C GLN A 13 6.53 -0.04 10.44
N LEU A 14 5.84 0.49 9.42
CA LEU A 14 5.52 -0.19 8.17
C LEU A 14 6.45 0.23 7.02
N PHE A 15 7.26 1.28 7.20
CA PHE A 15 8.12 1.82 6.16
C PHE A 15 9.10 0.78 5.60
N ASP A 16 9.73 -0.01 6.48
CA ASP A 16 10.70 -1.03 6.06
C ASP A 16 10.05 -2.27 5.44
N GLN A 17 8.74 -2.44 5.64
CA GLN A 17 7.95 -3.52 5.05
C GLN A 17 7.37 -3.15 3.67
N THR A 18 7.56 -1.90 3.22
CA THR A 18 7.02 -1.38 1.96
C THR A 18 8.14 -1.03 1.00
N THR A 19 8.02 -1.49 -0.24
CA THR A 19 8.89 -1.08 -1.36
C THR A 19 8.48 0.30 -1.89
N HIS A 20 9.32 0.91 -2.73
CA HIS A 20 8.96 2.18 -3.37
C HIS A 20 7.64 2.08 -4.15
N GLU A 21 7.42 0.99 -4.88
CA GLU A 21 6.17 0.73 -5.59
C GLU A 21 4.98 0.59 -4.64
N ASP A 22 5.14 -0.10 -3.51
CA ASP A 22 4.04 -0.23 -2.54
C ASP A 22 3.58 1.13 -2.03
N ARG A 23 4.54 2.03 -1.80
CA ARG A 23 4.25 3.38 -1.34
C ARG A 23 3.53 4.21 -2.40
N LEU A 24 3.86 4.02 -3.69
CA LEU A 24 3.11 4.63 -4.79
C LEU A 24 1.70 4.04 -4.92
N ASP A 25 1.54 2.74 -4.71
CA ASP A 25 0.22 2.10 -4.72
C ASP A 25 -0.64 2.56 -3.54
N ILE A 26 -0.03 2.80 -2.37
CA ILE A 26 -0.70 3.35 -1.19
C ILE A 26 -1.22 4.76 -1.49
N ASP A 27 -0.37 5.64 -2.04
CA ASP A 27 -0.78 6.99 -2.46
C ASP A 27 -2.00 6.93 -3.40
N ARG A 28 -1.91 6.11 -4.46
CA ARG A 28 -2.98 5.96 -5.46
C ARG A 28 -4.27 5.41 -4.86
N GLU A 29 -4.20 4.49 -3.92
CA GLU A 29 -5.38 3.91 -3.28
C GLU A 29 -6.07 4.93 -2.36
N ILE A 30 -5.29 5.75 -1.64
CA ILE A 30 -5.84 6.85 -0.84
C ILE A 30 -6.52 7.88 -1.74
N GLU A 31 -5.87 8.28 -2.82
CA GLU A 31 -6.44 9.21 -3.80
C GLU A 31 -7.71 8.66 -4.45
N ARG A 32 -7.72 7.37 -4.81
CA ARG A 32 -8.90 6.69 -5.36
C ARG A 32 -10.08 6.68 -4.38
N ARG A 33 -9.83 6.41 -3.09
CA ARG A 33 -10.90 6.32 -2.08
C ARG A 33 -11.47 7.67 -1.69
N THR A 34 -10.61 8.69 -1.61
CA THR A 34 -11.00 10.02 -1.11
C THR A 34 -11.36 10.99 -2.23
N GLY A 35 -10.95 10.72 -3.47
CA GLY A 35 -11.16 11.59 -4.62
C GLY A 35 -10.29 12.85 -4.63
N ILE A 36 -9.34 12.97 -3.70
CA ILE A 36 -8.42 14.11 -3.57
C ILE A 36 -6.99 13.64 -3.36
N TYR A 37 -6.02 14.55 -3.49
CA TYR A 37 -4.61 14.25 -3.25
C TYR A 37 -4.34 13.73 -1.84
N CYS A 38 -3.44 12.75 -1.74
CA CYS A 38 -3.19 12.03 -0.51
C CYS A 38 -2.76 12.93 0.67
N ASP A 39 -1.93 13.94 0.40
CA ASP A 39 -1.49 14.90 1.43
C ASP A 39 -2.67 15.69 2.02
N ASP A 40 -3.69 15.99 1.21
CA ASP A 40 -4.89 16.70 1.67
C ASP A 40 -5.85 15.77 2.40
N ALA A 41 -5.96 14.50 1.96
CA ALA A 41 -6.75 13.49 2.64
C ALA A 41 -6.28 13.27 4.09
N ILE A 42 -4.96 13.19 4.31
CA ILE A 42 -4.39 13.03 5.65
C ILE A 42 -4.54 14.31 6.47
N ARG A 43 -4.20 15.49 5.92
CA ARG A 43 -4.35 16.77 6.62
C ARG A 43 -5.79 17.08 7.03
N ARG A 44 -6.76 16.71 6.20
CA ARG A 44 -8.20 16.87 6.46
C ARG A 44 -8.80 15.75 7.31
N ARG A 45 -7.99 14.76 7.73
CA ARG A 45 -8.43 13.58 8.49
C ARG A 45 -9.57 12.80 7.82
N LEU A 46 -9.54 12.74 6.48
CA LEU A 46 -10.49 11.93 5.70
C LEU A 46 -10.16 10.43 5.74
N ILE A 47 -8.98 10.09 6.26
CA ILE A 47 -8.55 8.73 6.55
C ILE A 47 -8.08 8.67 7.99
N SER A 48 -8.61 7.68 8.72
CA SER A 48 -8.14 7.30 10.05
C SER A 48 -6.91 6.40 9.99
N GLU A 49 -6.18 6.28 11.10
CA GLU A 49 -5.05 5.35 11.22
C GLU A 49 -5.44 3.91 10.85
N GLN A 50 -6.63 3.48 11.29
CA GLN A 50 -7.14 2.14 11.02
C GLN A 50 -7.38 1.91 9.52
N GLU A 51 -8.04 2.85 8.84
CA GLU A 51 -8.25 2.77 7.39
C GLU A 51 -6.93 2.77 6.62
N PHE A 52 -5.94 3.54 7.08
CA PHE A 52 -4.62 3.53 6.47
C PHE A 52 -3.92 2.17 6.64
N ARG A 53 -3.95 1.58 7.85
CA ARG A 53 -3.40 0.23 8.09
C ARG A 53 -4.07 -0.81 7.18
N GLU A 54 -5.38 -0.71 6.98
CA GLU A 54 -6.13 -1.60 6.09
C GLU A 54 -5.74 -1.44 4.62
N ILE A 55 -5.52 -0.21 4.16
CA ILE A 55 -5.03 0.08 2.80
C ILE A 55 -3.66 -0.56 2.60
N VAL A 56 -2.72 -0.31 3.52
CA VAL A 56 -1.36 -0.88 3.45
C VAL A 56 -1.42 -2.42 3.46
N ALA A 57 -2.19 -3.00 4.37
CA ALA A 57 -2.34 -4.45 4.45
C ALA A 57 -2.93 -5.05 3.16
N THR A 58 -3.91 -4.38 2.56
CA THR A 58 -4.54 -4.83 1.30
C THR A 58 -3.53 -4.85 0.16
N ILE A 59 -2.67 -3.83 0.06
CA ILE A 59 -1.64 -3.74 -0.98
C ILE A 59 -0.57 -4.82 -0.79
N LEU A 60 -0.04 -4.95 0.42
CA LEU A 60 0.95 -5.97 0.75
C LEU A 60 0.40 -7.39 0.53
N ASN A 61 -0.85 -7.64 0.92
CA ASN A 61 -1.51 -8.94 0.71
C ASN A 61 -1.78 -9.24 -0.77
N ARG A 62 -2.16 -8.23 -1.57
CA ARG A 62 -2.29 -8.40 -3.03
C ARG A 62 -0.97 -8.83 -3.67
N LYS A 63 0.15 -8.23 -3.27
CA LYS A 63 1.47 -8.63 -3.79
C LYS A 63 1.89 -10.03 -3.34
N LYS A 64 1.63 -10.41 -2.08
CA LYS A 64 1.89 -11.79 -1.61
C LYS A 64 1.13 -12.83 -2.44
N ARG A 65 -0.14 -12.57 -2.76
CA ARG A 65 -0.95 -13.45 -3.61
C ARG A 65 -0.42 -13.53 -5.03
N LYS A 66 -0.13 -12.38 -5.66
CA LYS A 66 0.46 -12.34 -7.01
C LYS A 66 1.80 -13.08 -7.10
N ARG A 67 2.68 -12.91 -6.11
CA ARG A 67 3.95 -13.68 -6.06
C ARG A 67 3.72 -15.19 -5.98
N LYS A 68 2.74 -15.62 -5.18
CA LYS A 68 2.41 -17.05 -5.03
C LYS A 68 1.87 -17.64 -6.34
N GLU A 69 1.02 -16.90 -7.05
CA GLU A 69 0.48 -17.31 -8.35
C GLU A 69 1.58 -17.45 -9.42
N VAL A 70 2.49 -16.48 -9.51
CA VAL A 70 3.61 -16.52 -10.46
C VAL A 70 4.56 -17.71 -10.20
N ILE A 71 4.82 -18.04 -8.92
CA ILE A 71 5.67 -19.20 -8.58
C ILE A 71 5.01 -20.50 -9.04
N LEU A 72 3.72 -20.68 -8.78
CA LEU A 72 2.97 -21.89 -9.18
C LEU A 72 2.87 -22.07 -10.71
N GLU A 73 2.77 -20.96 -11.45
CA GLU A 73 2.74 -20.98 -12.91
C GLU A 73 4.10 -21.35 -13.51
N THR A 74 5.19 -20.92 -12.87
CA THR A 74 6.56 -21.25 -13.30
C THR A 74 6.91 -22.71 -12.99
N GLU A 75 6.46 -23.26 -11.85
CA GLU A 75 6.65 -24.68 -11.51
C GLU A 75 5.85 -25.63 -12.40
N SER A 76 4.72 -25.18 -12.96
CA SER A 76 3.89 -26.00 -13.86
C SER A 76 4.46 -26.16 -15.28
N TYR A 77 5.42 -25.32 -15.69
CA TYR A 77 6.07 -25.37 -17.01
C TYR A 77 7.37 -26.21 -17.02
N VAL A 78 7.75 -26.80 -15.89
CA VAL A 78 9.00 -27.59 -15.74
C VAL A 78 8.71 -29.11 -15.68
N ILE A 79 7.51 -29.55 -16.06
CA ILE A 79 7.13 -30.98 -16.12
C ILE A 79 6.92 -31.42 -17.56
#